data_AF-A0A7X7A4U3-F1
#
_entry.id   AF-A0A7X7A4U3-F1
#
_cell.length_a   1.000
_cell.length_b   1.000
_cell.length_c   1.000
_cell.angle_alpha   90.00
_cell.angle_beta   90.00
_cell.angle_gamma   90.00
#
_symmetry.space_group_name_H-M   'P 1'
#
loop_
_entity.id
_entity.type
_entity.pdbx_description
1 polymer ?
#
loop_
_entity_poly.entity_id
_entity_poly.type
_entity_poly.pdbx_seq_one_letter_code
_entity_poly.pdbx_strand_id
1 'polypeptide(L)' 'GAALLSLRAGVPVIPICLKGTDGVMPYGTVIPRRSPRPTVVRIGPPVCLDDLRDHPDRRQALMEGAERIRAAVAALADG' A
#
# COMPACT_ATOMS: atom_id res chain seq x y z
N GLY A 1 -5.38 -10.08 1.74
CA GLY A 1 -5.09 -8.63 1.59
C GLY A 1 -4.27 -8.14 2.76
N ALA A 2 -3.52 -7.05 2.61
CA ALA A 2 -2.63 -6.53 3.65
C ALA A 2 -3.34 -6.27 4.99
N ALA A 3 -4.55 -5.67 4.97
CA ALA A 3 -5.36 -5.45 6.16
C ALA A 3 -5.69 -6.73 6.94
N LEU A 4 -6.02 -7.82 6.24
CA LEU A 4 -6.30 -9.12 6.87
C LEU A 4 -5.09 -9.66 7.63
N LEU A 5 -3.90 -9.60 7.01
CA LEU A 5 -2.67 -10.09 7.62
C LEU A 5 -2.27 -9.23 8.81
N SER A 6 -2.34 -7.91 8.67
CA SER A 6 -2.06 -6.96 9.74
C SER A 6 -2.95 -7.18 10.96
N LEU A 7 -4.28 -7.30 10.80
CA LEU A 7 -5.20 -7.54 11.90
C LEU A 7 -5.01 -8.91 12.57
N ARG A 8 -4.61 -9.92 11.80
CA ARG A 8 -4.38 -11.27 12.33
C ARG A 8 -3.07 -11.38 13.10
N ALA A 9 -2.00 -10.83 12.53
CA ALA A 9 -0.67 -10.88 13.12
C ALA A 9 -0.47 -9.79 14.19
N GLY A 10 -1.27 -8.73 14.14
CA GLY A 10 -1.17 -7.62 15.06
C GLY A 10 0.04 -6.73 14.84
N VAL A 11 0.34 -6.48 13.58
CA VAL A 11 1.52 -5.72 13.17
C VAL A 11 1.12 -4.57 12.25
N PRO A 12 1.82 -3.42 12.31
CA PRO A 12 1.53 -2.30 11.42
C PRO A 12 1.90 -2.61 9.97
N VAL A 13 1.28 -1.88 9.03
CA VAL A 13 1.61 -1.94 7.60
C VAL A 13 2.42 -0.71 7.22
N ILE A 14 3.53 -0.88 6.50
CA ILE A 14 4.29 0.24 5.92
C ILE A 14 3.79 0.53 4.50
N PRO A 15 3.18 1.69 4.23
CA PRO A 15 2.73 2.07 2.90
C PRO A 15 3.92 2.50 2.02
N ILE A 16 3.95 2.00 0.78
CA ILE A 16 4.99 2.34 -0.21
C ILE A 16 4.31 2.75 -1.51
N CYS A 17 4.74 3.87 -2.07
CA CYS A 17 4.36 4.31 -3.41
C CYS A 17 5.54 4.15 -4.37
N LEU A 18 5.29 3.48 -5.50
CA LEU A 18 6.21 3.34 -6.62
C LEU A 18 5.63 4.10 -7.82
N LYS A 19 6.38 5.06 -8.35
CA LYS A 19 5.96 5.87 -9.51
C LYS A 19 7.00 5.78 -10.62
N GLY A 20 6.55 5.58 -11.86
CA GLY A 20 7.40 5.54 -13.05
C GLY A 20 8.11 4.20 -13.30
N THR A 21 7.86 3.18 -12.47
CA THR A 21 8.38 1.82 -12.68
C THR A 21 7.78 1.15 -13.92
N ASP A 22 6.53 1.48 -14.26
CA ASP A 22 5.82 1.05 -15.47
C ASP A 22 6.48 1.55 -16.78
N GLY A 23 7.17 2.70 -16.71
CA GLY A 23 7.96 3.22 -17.82
C GLY A 23 9.22 2.40 -18.08
N VAL A 24 9.86 1.93 -17.00
CA VAL A 24 11.10 1.14 -17.02
C VAL A 24 10.81 -0.33 -17.36
N MET A 25 9.80 -0.92 -16.73
CA MET A 25 9.35 -2.28 -16.95
C MET A 25 7.84 -2.29 -17.27
N PRO A 26 7.47 -2.12 -18.54
CA PRO A 26 6.08 -2.23 -18.98
C PRO A 26 5.50 -3.60 -18.70
N TYR A 27 4.20 -3.63 -18.42
CA TYR A 27 3.48 -4.88 -18.23
C TYR A 27 3.63 -5.80 -19.46
N GLY A 28 3.92 -7.08 -19.21
CA GLY A 28 4.12 -8.09 -20.25
C GLY A 28 5.50 -8.10 -20.91
N THR A 29 6.43 -7.25 -20.46
CA THR A 29 7.82 -7.27 -20.93
C THR A 29 8.75 -7.84 -19.87
N VAL A 30 9.84 -8.47 -20.32
CA VAL A 30 10.88 -9.03 -19.44
C VAL A 30 12.20 -8.27 -19.50
N ILE A 31 12.38 -7.40 -20.51
CA ILE A 31 13.58 -6.59 -20.70
C ILE A 31 13.26 -5.14 -20.31
N PRO A 32 13.97 -4.56 -19.33
CA PRO A 32 13.84 -3.15 -18.98
C PRO A 32 14.20 -2.24 -20.14
N ARG A 33 13.52 -1.10 -20.25
CA ARG A 33 13.84 -0.03 -21.20
C ARG A 33 14.20 1.27 -20.47
N ARG A 34 14.93 2.15 -21.15
CA ARG A 34 15.15 3.51 -20.65
C ARG A 34 13.82 4.27 -20.64
N SER A 35 13.44 4.75 -19.46
CA SER A 35 12.29 5.64 -19.27
C SER A 35 12.79 7.09 -19.19
N PRO A 36 12.15 8.04 -19.90
CA PRO A 36 12.45 9.46 -19.73
C PRO A 36 11.90 10.02 -18.41
N ARG A 37 10.97 9.33 -17.76
CA ARG A 37 10.41 9.70 -16.45
C ARG A 37 11.22 9.07 -15.32
N PRO A 38 11.51 9.80 -14.23
CA PRO A 38 12.23 9.24 -13.09
C PRO A 38 11.39 8.18 -12.37
N THR A 39 12.08 7.20 -11.80
CA THR A 39 11.49 6.25 -10.85
C THR A 39 11.57 6.84 -9.46
N VAL A 40 10.41 6.94 -8.79
CA VAL A 40 10.31 7.50 -7.44
C VAL A 40 9.77 6.44 -6.50
N VAL A 41 10.41 6.30 -5.34
CA VAL A 41 9.98 5.45 -4.23
C VAL A 41 9.72 6.35 -3.03
N ARG A 42 8.51 6.24 -2.47
CA ARG A 42 8.13 6.96 -1.25
C ARG A 42 7.64 5.97 -0.22
N ILE A 43 8.14 6.12 0.99
CA ILE A 43 7.82 5.27 2.14
C ILE A 43 7.11 6.16 3.14
N GLY A 44 5.89 5.77 3.51
CA GLY A 44 5.09 6.50 4.49
C GLY A 44 5.25 5.97 5.90
N PRO A 45 4.65 6.66 6.88
CA PRO A 45 4.63 6.21 8.26
C PRO A 45 3.84 4.90 8.41
N PRO A 46 4.13 4.10 9.45
CA PRO A 46 3.38 2.88 9.74
C PRO A 46 1.88 3.15 9.94
N VAL A 47 1.03 2.32 9.35
CA VAL A 47 -0.42 2.30 9.55
C VAL A 47 -0.75 1.19 10.56
N CYS A 48 -1.09 1.59 11.79
CA CYS A 48 -1.57 0.68 12.82
C CYS A 48 -3.08 0.45 12.65
N LEU A 49 -3.53 -0.79 12.82
CA LEU A 49 -4.95 -1.18 12.72
C LEU A 49 -5.46 -1.85 14.01
N ASP A 50 -4.74 -1.70 15.13
CA ASP A 50 -5.07 -2.39 16.38
C ASP A 50 -6.45 -2.03 16.92
N ASP A 51 -6.92 -0.81 16.65
CA ASP A 51 -8.26 -0.33 17.01
C ASP A 51 -9.39 -1.09 16.30
N LEU A 52 -9.10 -1.76 15.18
CA LEU A 52 -10.08 -2.53 14.40
C LEU A 52 -10.08 -4.02 14.76
N ARG A 53 -9.21 -4.48 15.65
CA ARG A 53 -9.04 -5.93 15.95
C ARG A 53 -10.27 -6.55 16.60
N ASP A 54 -10.85 -5.84 17.57
CA ASP A 54 -11.97 -6.30 18.38
C ASP A 54 -13.32 -5.77 17.86
N HIS A 55 -13.34 -5.27 16.62
CA HIS A 55 -14.55 -4.77 15.99
C HIS A 55 -15.59 -5.90 15.83
N PRO A 56 -16.85 -5.70 16.24
CA PRO A 56 -17.87 -6.75 16.25
C PRO A 56 -18.23 -7.25 14.85
N ASP A 57 -18.13 -6.38 13.83
CA ASP A 57 -18.24 -6.76 12.43
C ASP A 57 -16.85 -6.92 11.80
N ARG A 58 -16.45 -8.18 11.58
CA ARG A 58 -15.15 -8.51 10.98
C ARG A 58 -15.02 -8.03 9.53
N ARG A 59 -16.10 -8.01 8.76
CA ARG A 59 -16.08 -7.58 7.36
C ARG A 59 -15.87 -6.07 7.30
N GLN A 60 -16.55 -5.32 8.16
CA GLN A 60 -16.37 -3.87 8.25
C GLN A 60 -14.94 -3.50 8.65
N ALA A 61 -14.37 -4.17 9.65
CA ALA A 61 -12.97 -3.97 10.06
C ALA A 61 -11.97 -4.19 8.91
N LEU A 62 -12.20 -5.22 8.09
CA LEU A 62 -11.33 -5.49 6.94
C LEU A 62 -11.46 -4.42 5.85
N MET A 63 -12.68 -3.95 5.57
CA MET A 63 -12.91 -2.89 4.59
C MET A 63 -12.29 -1.58 5.04
N GLU A 64 -12.49 -1.19 6.29
CA GLU A 64 -11.91 0.02 6.87
C GLU A 64 -10.38 -0.05 6.92
N GLY A 65 -9.81 -1.17 7.36
CA GLY A 65 -8.36 -1.36 7.35
C GLY A 65 -7.78 -1.29 5.93
N ALA A 66 -8.48 -1.83 4.93
CA ALA A 66 -8.08 -1.72 3.54
C ALA A 66 -8.16 -0.28 3.02
N GLU A 67 -9.20 0.46 3.41
CA GLU A 67 -9.35 1.89 3.08
C GLU A 67 -8.21 2.71 3.66
N ARG A 68 -7.90 2.56 4.95
CA ARG A 68 -6.80 3.29 5.61
C ARG A 68 -5.46 3.05 4.93
N ILE A 69 -5.16 1.80 4.56
CA ILE A 69 -3.93 1.47 3.82
C ILE A 69 -3.93 2.14 2.43
N ARG A 70 -5.04 2.07 1.69
CA ARG A 70 -5.14 2.68 0.36
C ARG A 70 -4.99 4.19 0.41
N ALA A 71 -5.65 4.85 1.36
CA ALA A 71 -5.54 6.29 1.59
C ALA A 71 -4.11 6.70 1.93
N ALA A 72 -3.42 5.93 2.77
CA ALA A 72 -2.02 6.19 3.11
C ALA A 72 -1.10 6.08 1.88
N VAL A 73 -1.30 5.09 1.01
CA VAL A 73 -0.53 4.97 -0.25
C VAL A 73 -0.87 6.09 -1.23
N ALA A 74 -2.14 6.50 -1.33
CA ALA A 74 -2.56 7.60 -2.19
C ALA A 74 -1.92 8.93 -1.78
N ALA A 75 -1.86 9.23 -0.47
CA ALA A 75 -1.20 10.42 0.05
C ALA A 75 0.30 10.49 -0.33
N LEU A 76 0.97 9.35 -0.46
CA LEU A 76 2.37 9.30 -0.94
C LEU A 76 2.50 9.58 -2.44
N ALA A 77 1.45 9.35 -3.23
CA ALA A 77 1.45 9.61 -4.66
C ALA A 77 1.34 11.12 -4.98
N ASP A 78 0.61 11.86 -4.13
CA ASP A 78 0.31 13.29 -4.30
C ASP A 78 1.43 14.22 -3.79
N GLY A 79 2.28 13.74 -2.86
CA GLY A 79 3.46 14.47 -2.38
C GLY A 79 4.69 14.29 -3.25
#